data_AF-A0A967X1G8-F1
#
_entry.id   AF-A0A967X1G8-F1
#
_cell.length_a   1.000
_cell.length_b   1.000
_cell.length_c   1.000
_cell.angle_alpha   90.00
_cell.angle_beta   90.00
_cell.angle_gamma   90.00
#
_symmetry.space_group_name_H-M   'P 1'
#
loop_
_entity.id
_entity.type
_entity.pdbx_description
1 polymer ?
#
loop_
_entity_poly.entity_id
_entity_poly.type
_entity_poly.pdbx_seq_one_letter_code
_entity_poly.pdbx_strand_id
1 'polypeptide(L)'
;DAVGAPAFQEGDVITIDKIDSIKPYLPPEFWDNRDFFFYEGMQLEIGPFHRDYSPSQTYDAATQQFAGQAKIGPENSLENYTAGQPFPMDEIDCKGDPQAGAKIIWNFDYRWNGDGSQTRYYYSYWDRGEELPLYYEGTSKTVELSHRTEPQYLEKNGGDIFRGEKRKNAFGVEVTAPFDARGIMLMTYRYKDSDKPEAETKNDDTWVYVPTLRRVRRISSAQRTDAVSGTDFTFDDLRSFSGIVPQYEWECLGEMDILAPMNSKVKAYPYSRDHNFGPYGLSYA
;
A
#
# COMPACT_ATOMS: atom_id res chain seq x y z
N ASP A 1 8.49 -19.89 12.28
CA ASP A 1 9.59 -20.15 13.24
C ASP A 1 10.88 -20.53 12.54
N ALA A 2 11.71 -19.54 12.22
CA ALA A 2 13.05 -19.79 11.69
C ALA A 2 13.99 -20.21 12.84
N VAL A 3 13.84 -21.46 13.29
CA VAL A 3 14.77 -22.08 14.24
C VAL A 3 16.15 -22.14 13.59
N GLY A 4 17.04 -21.21 13.96
CA GLY A 4 18.42 -21.14 13.46
C GLY A 4 18.75 -19.94 12.57
N ALA A 5 17.86 -18.96 12.41
CA ALA A 5 18.21 -17.73 11.70
C ALA A 5 19.24 -16.88 12.51
N PRO A 6 20.22 -16.23 11.85
CA PRO A 6 21.21 -15.41 12.53
C PRO A 6 20.57 -14.24 13.28
N ALA A 7 20.74 -14.17 14.60
CA ALA A 7 20.31 -13.01 15.36
C ALA A 7 21.24 -11.81 15.07
N PHE A 8 20.69 -10.74 14.49
CA PHE A 8 21.41 -9.48 14.30
C PHE A 8 21.37 -8.61 15.56
N GLN A 9 22.40 -7.78 15.74
CA GLN A 9 22.49 -6.77 16.79
C GLN A 9 22.54 -5.37 16.19
N GLU A 10 22.10 -4.38 16.96
CA GLU A 10 22.27 -2.97 16.60
C GLU A 10 23.76 -2.66 16.35
N GLY A 11 24.04 -2.02 15.21
CA GLY A 11 25.37 -1.72 14.72
C GLY A 11 25.96 -2.79 13.79
N ASP A 12 25.30 -3.94 13.61
CA ASP A 12 25.75 -4.93 12.62
C ASP A 12 25.72 -4.32 11.21
N VAL A 13 26.77 -4.60 10.44
CA VAL A 13 26.86 -4.20 9.04
C VAL A 13 26.94 -5.44 8.16
N ILE A 14 25.94 -5.58 7.30
CA ILE A 14 25.82 -6.68 6.34
C ILE A 14 26.34 -6.19 4.99
N THR A 15 27.43 -6.80 4.56
CA THR A 15 28.11 -6.57 3.29
C THR A 15 27.85 -7.73 2.32
N ILE A 16 28.29 -7.58 1.06
CA ILE A 16 28.06 -8.59 0.01
C ILE A 16 28.59 -9.99 0.38
N ASP A 17 29.71 -10.08 1.11
CA ASP A 17 30.29 -11.34 1.59
C ASP A 17 29.46 -12.03 2.68
N LYS A 18 28.47 -11.35 3.26
CA LYS A 18 27.60 -11.86 4.33
C LYS A 18 26.13 -12.00 3.92
N ILE A 19 25.79 -11.88 2.64
CA ILE A 19 24.38 -11.89 2.20
C ILE A 19 23.64 -13.20 2.51
N ASP A 20 24.34 -14.33 2.60
CA ASP A 20 23.70 -15.60 2.96
C ASP A 20 23.09 -15.56 4.38
N SER A 21 23.58 -14.68 5.25
CA SER A 21 23.02 -14.49 6.58
C SER A 21 21.61 -13.88 6.58
N ILE A 22 21.25 -13.13 5.52
CA ILE A 22 19.93 -12.48 5.41
C ILE A 22 18.90 -13.31 4.65
N LYS A 23 19.31 -14.42 4.03
CA LYS A 23 18.41 -15.31 3.28
C LYS A 23 17.13 -15.69 4.05
N PRO A 24 17.17 -16.05 5.34
CA PRO A 24 15.95 -16.42 6.08
C PRO A 24 14.94 -15.28 6.25
N TYR A 25 15.37 -14.03 6.03
CA TYR A 25 14.60 -12.80 6.26
C TYR A 25 14.11 -12.16 4.95
N LEU A 26 14.22 -12.87 3.83
CA LEU A 26 13.84 -12.40 2.51
C LEU A 26 12.85 -13.38 1.88
N PRO A 27 11.82 -12.88 1.16
CA PRO A 27 10.95 -13.73 0.36
C PRO A 27 11.76 -14.60 -0.62
N PRO A 28 11.35 -15.85 -0.89
CA PRO A 28 12.07 -16.75 -1.80
C PRO A 28 12.35 -16.13 -3.17
N GLU A 29 11.35 -15.47 -3.76
CA GLU A 29 11.46 -14.81 -5.06
C GLU A 29 12.48 -13.67 -5.04
N PHE A 30 12.60 -12.96 -3.91
CA PHE A 30 13.61 -11.93 -3.75
C PHE A 30 15.01 -12.54 -3.66
N TRP A 31 15.16 -13.63 -2.91
CA TRP A 31 16.44 -14.33 -2.78
C TRP A 31 16.90 -14.98 -4.09
N ASP A 32 15.98 -15.52 -4.88
CA ASP A 32 16.29 -16.12 -6.17
C ASP A 32 16.74 -15.07 -7.20
N ASN A 33 16.35 -13.81 -7.00
CA ASN A 33 16.73 -12.65 -7.81
C ASN A 33 17.74 -11.72 -7.11
N ARG A 34 18.43 -12.21 -6.08
CA ARG A 34 19.30 -11.40 -5.19
C ARG A 34 20.40 -10.63 -5.90
N ASP A 35 20.89 -11.11 -7.04
CA ASP A 35 21.95 -10.47 -7.82
C ASP A 35 21.52 -9.10 -8.42
N PHE A 36 20.22 -8.83 -8.48
CA PHE A 36 19.68 -7.51 -8.86
C PHE A 36 19.71 -6.50 -7.71
N PHE A 37 19.65 -6.98 -6.47
CA PHE A 37 19.43 -6.16 -5.28
C PHE A 37 20.70 -5.96 -4.45
N PHE A 38 21.60 -6.93 -4.48
CA PHE A 38 22.83 -6.92 -3.70
C PHE A 38 24.05 -6.85 -4.59
N TYR A 39 25.03 -6.05 -4.19
CA TYR A 39 26.18 -5.73 -5.02
C TYR A 39 27.41 -5.34 -4.21
N GLU A 40 28.58 -5.34 -4.86
CA GLU A 40 29.84 -5.00 -4.20
C GLU A 40 29.87 -3.57 -3.66
N GLY A 41 30.30 -3.43 -2.40
CA GLY A 41 30.38 -2.14 -1.72
C GLY A 41 29.08 -1.70 -1.02
N MET A 42 27.99 -2.46 -1.14
CA MET A 42 26.79 -2.19 -0.36
C MET A 42 27.01 -2.41 1.15
N GLN A 43 26.23 -1.71 1.96
CA GLN A 43 26.19 -1.88 3.41
C GLN A 43 24.75 -1.77 3.89
N LEU A 44 24.28 -2.79 4.60
CA LEU A 44 23.02 -2.74 5.35
C LEU A 44 23.36 -2.65 6.84
N GLU A 45 23.16 -1.46 7.41
CA GLU A 45 23.35 -1.21 8.84
C GLU A 45 22.08 -1.62 9.59
N ILE A 46 22.20 -2.59 10.49
CA ILE A 46 21.12 -2.97 11.39
C ILE A 46 21.10 -1.97 12.54
N GLY A 47 19.95 -1.34 12.76
CA GLY A 47 19.82 -0.31 13.78
C GLY A 47 18.38 -0.07 14.19
N PRO A 48 18.18 0.74 15.24
CA PRO A 48 16.85 1.07 15.71
C PRO A 48 16.12 1.93 14.68
N PHE A 49 14.79 1.98 14.79
CA PHE A 49 14.04 2.97 14.05
C PHE A 49 14.46 4.38 14.51
N HIS A 50 14.86 5.24 13.56
CA HIS A 50 15.21 6.64 13.86
C HIS A 50 13.98 7.55 14.01
N ARG A 51 12.78 7.00 13.78
CA ARG A 51 11.50 7.69 13.89
C ARG A 51 10.47 6.78 14.56
N ASP A 52 9.51 7.42 15.21
CA ASP A 52 8.32 6.73 15.68
C ASP A 52 7.38 6.47 14.49
N TYR A 53 7.12 5.20 14.23
CA TYR A 53 6.21 4.72 13.19
C TYR A 53 4.92 4.14 13.80
N SER A 54 4.74 4.27 15.11
CA SER A 54 3.55 3.79 15.81
C SER A 54 2.32 4.55 15.32
N PRO A 55 1.13 3.91 15.36
CA PRO A 55 -0.12 4.61 15.11
C PRO A 55 -0.31 5.82 16.03
N SER A 56 -1.25 6.69 15.66
CA SER A 56 -1.63 7.79 16.56
C SER A 56 -2.36 7.27 17.79
N GLN A 57 -2.27 8.01 18.90
CA GLN A 57 -3.02 7.69 20.13
C GLN A 57 -4.53 7.59 19.90
N THR A 58 -5.08 8.36 18.95
CA THR A 58 -6.51 8.29 18.60
C THR A 58 -6.83 6.99 17.86
N TYR A 59 -5.93 6.48 17.02
CA TYR A 59 -6.08 5.19 16.38
C TYR A 59 -6.01 4.04 17.40
N ASP A 60 -5.06 4.08 18.33
CA ASP A 60 -4.95 3.09 19.40
C ASP A 60 -6.18 3.09 20.31
N ALA A 61 -6.67 4.28 20.69
CA ALA A 61 -7.88 4.42 21.50
C ALA A 61 -9.12 3.87 20.78
N ALA A 62 -9.29 4.17 19.49
CA ALA A 62 -10.38 3.62 18.69
C ALA A 62 -10.27 2.09 18.56
N THR A 63 -9.06 1.57 18.33
CA THR A 63 -8.78 0.13 18.27
C THR A 63 -9.23 -0.57 19.57
N GLN A 64 -8.88 -0.02 20.72
CA GLN A 64 -9.30 -0.56 22.03
C GLN A 64 -10.82 -0.43 22.24
N GLN A 65 -11.41 0.70 21.86
CA GLN A 65 -12.84 0.96 22.03
C GLN A 65 -13.72 0.00 21.21
N PHE A 66 -13.30 -0.34 19.99
CA PHE A 66 -14.07 -1.17 19.07
C PHE A 66 -13.53 -2.61 18.92
N ALA A 67 -12.59 -3.00 19.76
CA ALA A 67 -12.00 -4.34 19.76
C ALA A 67 -13.09 -5.43 19.80
N GLY A 68 -12.95 -6.44 18.92
CA GLY A 68 -13.85 -7.58 18.83
C GLY A 68 -15.22 -7.32 18.19
N GLN A 69 -15.50 -6.10 17.70
CA GLN A 69 -16.75 -5.82 16.99
C GLN A 69 -16.70 -6.28 15.53
N ALA A 70 -15.59 -6.02 14.84
CA ALA A 70 -15.42 -6.38 13.45
C ALA A 70 -15.47 -7.90 13.24
N LYS A 71 -16.08 -8.33 12.14
CA LYS A 71 -16.18 -9.75 11.75
C LYS A 71 -15.97 -9.91 10.27
N ILE A 72 -15.40 -11.05 9.88
CA ILE A 72 -15.37 -11.49 8.50
C ILE A 72 -16.75 -12.07 8.16
N GLY A 73 -17.43 -11.43 7.22
CA GLY A 73 -18.72 -11.87 6.68
C GLY A 73 -18.56 -12.84 5.51
N PRO A 74 -19.64 -13.10 4.76
CA PRO A 74 -19.59 -13.86 3.51
C PRO A 74 -18.61 -13.25 2.50
N GLU A 75 -17.96 -14.07 1.67
CA GLU A 75 -17.06 -13.62 0.59
C GLU A 75 -15.98 -12.65 1.08
N ASN A 76 -15.40 -12.93 2.26
CA ASN A 76 -14.35 -12.13 2.90
C ASN A 76 -14.73 -10.66 3.18
N SER A 77 -16.02 -10.33 3.21
CA SER A 77 -16.53 -8.99 3.57
C SER A 77 -16.21 -8.59 5.01
N LEU A 78 -16.27 -7.29 5.29
CA LEU A 78 -16.10 -6.74 6.64
C LEU A 78 -17.44 -6.26 7.21
N GLU A 79 -17.81 -6.82 8.35
CA GLU A 79 -19.03 -6.48 9.07
C GLU A 79 -18.71 -5.82 10.41
N ASN A 80 -19.59 -4.91 10.86
CA ASN A 80 -19.55 -4.27 12.18
C ASN A 80 -18.25 -3.54 12.53
N TYR A 81 -17.51 -3.08 11.53
CA TYR A 81 -16.31 -2.28 11.71
C TYR A 81 -16.65 -0.77 11.84
N THR A 82 -16.04 -0.10 12.82
CA THR A 82 -16.24 1.34 13.06
C THR A 82 -14.97 2.15 12.78
N ALA A 83 -13.88 1.91 13.53
CA ALA A 83 -12.60 2.62 13.38
C ALA A 83 -11.47 1.87 14.12
N GLY A 84 -10.21 2.20 13.82
CA GLY A 84 -9.03 1.57 14.42
C GLY A 84 -8.56 0.33 13.66
N GLN A 85 -7.77 -0.53 14.28
CA GLN A 85 -7.39 -1.82 13.72
C GLN A 85 -8.56 -2.82 13.85
N PRO A 86 -9.07 -3.39 12.75
CA PRO A 86 -10.23 -4.30 12.80
C PRO A 86 -10.00 -5.55 13.67
N PHE A 87 -8.84 -6.21 13.52
CA PHE A 87 -8.52 -7.47 14.18
C PHE A 87 -7.20 -7.37 14.96
N PRO A 88 -7.10 -7.90 16.18
CA PRO A 88 -5.82 -7.96 16.91
C PRO A 88 -4.85 -8.91 16.19
N MET A 89 -3.67 -8.40 15.83
CA MET A 89 -2.69 -9.15 15.01
C MET A 89 -2.15 -10.40 15.72
N ASP A 90 -2.03 -10.34 17.05
CA ASP A 90 -1.54 -11.42 17.92
C ASP A 90 -2.54 -12.57 18.09
N GLU A 91 -3.80 -12.39 17.68
CA GLU A 91 -4.82 -13.44 17.70
C GLU A 91 -5.04 -14.11 16.33
N ILE A 92 -4.36 -13.64 15.28
CA ILE A 92 -4.49 -14.21 13.93
C ILE A 92 -3.55 -15.41 13.80
N ASP A 93 -4.12 -16.61 13.73
CA ASP A 93 -3.37 -17.85 13.51
C ASP A 93 -3.43 -18.28 12.05
N CYS A 94 -2.35 -18.06 11.30
CA CYS A 94 -2.27 -18.45 9.89
C CYS A 94 -2.43 -19.95 9.61
N LYS A 95 -2.22 -20.83 10.59
CA LYS A 95 -2.34 -22.28 10.41
C LYS A 95 -3.72 -22.82 10.80
N GLY A 96 -4.34 -22.22 11.82
CA GLY A 96 -5.57 -22.71 12.43
C GLY A 96 -6.83 -21.93 12.04
N ASP A 97 -6.69 -20.67 11.61
CA ASP A 97 -7.82 -19.81 11.27
C ASP A 97 -8.02 -19.72 9.75
N PRO A 98 -9.09 -20.30 9.19
CA PRO A 98 -9.38 -20.21 7.76
C PRO A 98 -9.66 -18.78 7.29
N GLN A 99 -9.90 -17.84 8.21
CA GLN A 99 -10.12 -16.41 7.92
C GLN A 99 -8.87 -15.56 8.17
N ALA A 100 -7.72 -16.16 8.49
CA ALA A 100 -6.50 -15.42 8.82
C ALA A 100 -6.09 -14.44 7.71
N GLY A 101 -6.09 -14.89 6.45
CA GLY A 101 -5.76 -14.05 5.30
C GLY A 101 -6.69 -12.84 5.18
N ALA A 102 -8.00 -13.06 5.31
CA ALA A 102 -9.00 -12.00 5.27
C ALA A 102 -8.82 -10.98 6.42
N LYS A 103 -8.52 -11.45 7.64
CA LYS A 103 -8.26 -10.55 8.78
C LYS A 103 -7.00 -9.70 8.56
N ILE A 104 -5.92 -10.29 8.05
CA ILE A 104 -4.67 -9.58 7.76
C ILE A 104 -4.90 -8.49 6.71
N ILE A 105 -5.59 -8.79 5.61
CA ILE A 105 -5.80 -7.79 4.57
C ILE A 105 -6.74 -6.67 5.04
N TRP A 106 -7.74 -6.96 5.88
CA TRP A 106 -8.57 -5.91 6.46
C TRP A 106 -7.79 -5.01 7.41
N ASN A 107 -6.88 -5.58 8.21
CA ASN A 107 -5.94 -4.79 8.99
C ASN A 107 -5.03 -3.94 8.11
N PHE A 108 -4.58 -4.47 6.97
CA PHE A 108 -3.80 -3.70 6.00
C PHE A 108 -4.59 -2.54 5.39
N ASP A 109 -5.83 -2.78 4.93
CA ASP A 109 -6.68 -1.77 4.29
C ASP A 109 -7.07 -0.64 5.28
N TYR A 110 -7.33 -0.99 6.55
CA TYR A 110 -7.64 -0.04 7.63
C TYR A 110 -6.46 0.32 8.54
N ARG A 111 -5.23 0.06 8.10
CA ARG A 111 -4.02 0.48 8.81
C ARG A 111 -4.03 1.99 9.04
N TRP A 112 -3.32 2.44 10.06
CA TRP A 112 -3.16 3.87 10.30
C TRP A 112 -2.50 4.57 9.10
N ASN A 113 -3.27 5.43 8.42
CA ASN A 113 -2.85 6.22 7.26
C ASN A 113 -3.05 7.73 7.48
N GLY A 114 -3.20 8.18 8.72
CA GLY A 114 -3.44 9.59 9.01
C GLY A 114 -4.77 10.08 8.44
N ASP A 115 -4.78 11.31 7.93
CA ASP A 115 -5.93 11.88 7.24
C ASP A 115 -6.00 11.54 5.73
N GLY A 116 -5.06 10.71 5.28
CA GLY A 116 -4.79 10.40 3.88
C GLY A 116 -3.32 10.66 3.56
N SER A 117 -3.04 11.03 2.33
CA SER A 117 -1.65 11.24 1.87
C SER A 117 -1.55 12.41 0.91
N GLN A 118 -0.37 13.04 0.88
CA GLN A 118 0.00 13.99 -0.17
C GLN A 118 1.43 13.68 -0.60
N THR A 119 1.58 13.29 -1.86
CA THR A 119 2.85 12.77 -2.38
C THR A 119 3.19 13.45 -3.69
N ARG A 120 4.47 13.71 -3.92
CA ARG A 120 5.01 13.94 -5.27
C ARG A 120 5.54 12.60 -5.77
N TYR A 121 5.07 12.16 -6.93
CA TYR A 121 5.51 10.90 -7.51
C TYR A 121 6.38 11.14 -8.74
N TYR A 122 7.25 10.15 -8.98
CA TYR A 122 8.02 9.94 -10.19
C TYR A 122 7.91 8.44 -10.48
N TYR A 123 7.38 8.04 -11.62
CA TYR A 123 7.44 6.65 -12.05
C TYR A 123 8.02 6.57 -13.46
N SER A 124 8.91 5.61 -13.69
CA SER A 124 9.51 5.36 -15.00
C SER A 124 9.40 3.88 -15.35
N TYR A 125 9.19 3.58 -16.62
CA TYR A 125 9.08 2.21 -17.12
C TYR A 125 9.79 2.07 -18.47
N TRP A 126 10.11 0.83 -18.82
CA TRP A 126 10.78 0.48 -20.08
C TRP A 126 9.77 -0.09 -21.07
N ASP A 127 9.75 0.43 -22.29
CA ASP A 127 8.96 -0.17 -23.36
C ASP A 127 9.69 -1.42 -23.91
N ARG A 128 8.95 -2.50 -24.22
CA ARG A 128 9.50 -3.81 -24.64
C ARG A 128 10.08 -3.81 -26.07
N GLY A 129 10.60 -2.68 -26.54
CA GLY A 129 11.11 -2.54 -27.91
C GLY A 129 11.99 -1.32 -28.22
N GLU A 130 12.14 -0.30 -27.36
CA GLU A 130 12.93 0.91 -27.67
C GLU A 130 13.79 1.46 -26.51
N GLU A 131 14.69 2.37 -26.87
CA GLU A 131 15.97 2.73 -26.24
C GLU A 131 15.91 3.74 -25.07
N LEU A 132 14.73 4.14 -24.56
CA LEU A 132 14.63 5.14 -23.49
C LEU A 132 13.53 4.87 -22.44
N PRO A 133 13.77 5.22 -21.15
CA PRO A 133 12.74 5.14 -20.12
C PRO A 133 11.66 6.21 -20.34
N LEU A 134 10.41 5.78 -20.50
CA LEU A 134 9.26 6.67 -20.36
C LEU A 134 9.11 7.01 -18.88
N TYR A 135 8.77 8.26 -18.55
CA TYR A 135 8.59 8.69 -17.17
C TYR A 135 7.40 9.62 -17.02
N TYR A 136 6.80 9.60 -15.84
CA TYR A 136 5.73 10.50 -15.45
C TYR A 136 6.06 11.11 -14.09
N GLU A 137 5.76 12.40 -13.97
CA GLU A 137 5.84 13.11 -12.70
C GLU A 137 4.50 13.73 -12.37
N GLY A 138 4.27 13.90 -11.08
CA GLY A 138 3.07 14.58 -10.64
C GLY A 138 2.90 14.64 -9.15
N THR A 139 1.69 15.00 -8.75
CA THR A 139 1.26 14.98 -7.36
C THR A 139 0.08 14.04 -7.21
N SER A 140 -0.01 13.39 -6.07
CA SER A 140 -1.16 12.61 -5.68
C SER A 140 -1.63 13.03 -4.30
N LYS A 141 -2.94 12.92 -4.09
CA LYS A 141 -3.57 13.22 -2.81
C LYS A 141 -4.65 12.20 -2.51
N THR A 142 -4.65 11.71 -1.28
CA THR A 142 -5.75 10.94 -0.72
C THR A 142 -6.32 11.69 0.46
N VAL A 143 -7.64 11.66 0.60
CA VAL A 143 -8.34 12.14 1.79
C VAL A 143 -9.24 11.01 2.27
N GLU A 144 -9.03 10.56 3.50
CA GLU A 144 -9.91 9.60 4.16
C GLU A 144 -11.18 10.33 4.62
N LEU A 145 -12.35 9.84 4.21
CA LEU A 145 -13.65 10.51 4.39
C LEU A 145 -14.53 9.86 5.46
N SER A 146 -14.22 8.63 5.86
CA SER A 146 -14.95 7.86 6.87
C SER A 146 -13.98 7.09 7.77
N HIS A 147 -14.51 6.43 8.80
CA HIS A 147 -13.71 5.66 9.77
C HIS A 147 -12.62 6.48 10.47
N ARG A 148 -12.84 7.80 10.57
CA ARG A 148 -11.94 8.74 11.24
C ARG A 148 -11.88 8.45 12.73
N THR A 149 -10.66 8.44 13.27
CA THR A 149 -10.40 8.13 14.68
C THR A 149 -10.39 9.37 15.55
N GLU A 150 -10.34 10.57 14.96
CA GLU A 150 -10.31 11.79 15.73
C GLU A 150 -11.67 12.06 16.43
N PRO A 151 -11.68 12.44 17.73
CA PRO A 151 -12.90 12.57 18.52
C PRO A 151 -13.98 13.46 17.88
N GLN A 152 -13.59 14.56 17.23
CA GLN A 152 -14.53 15.48 16.58
C GLN A 152 -15.36 14.86 15.44
N TYR A 153 -14.88 13.76 14.85
CA TYR A 153 -15.58 13.01 13.81
C TYR A 153 -16.17 11.73 14.38
N LEU A 154 -15.41 11.00 15.19
CA LEU A 154 -15.80 9.71 15.75
C LEU A 154 -17.05 9.84 16.64
N GLU A 155 -17.04 10.77 17.60
CA GLU A 155 -18.16 10.96 18.53
C GLU A 155 -19.39 11.58 17.85
N LYS A 156 -19.17 12.45 16.85
CA LYS A 156 -20.23 13.21 16.22
C LYS A 156 -20.99 12.42 15.15
N ASN A 157 -20.26 11.68 14.32
CA ASN A 157 -20.79 11.03 13.12
C ASN A 157 -20.24 9.60 12.94
N GLY A 158 -19.75 8.94 13.99
CA GLY A 158 -19.21 7.58 13.88
C GLY A 158 -17.97 7.50 12.99
N GLY A 159 -17.22 8.59 12.86
CA GLY A 159 -16.00 8.67 12.05
C GLY A 159 -16.25 9.18 10.63
N ASP A 160 -17.48 9.50 10.23
CA ASP A 160 -17.74 10.14 8.94
C ASP A 160 -17.46 11.66 8.98
N ILE A 161 -16.70 12.17 8.01
CA ILE A 161 -16.44 13.61 7.88
C ILE A 161 -17.74 14.36 7.54
N PHE A 162 -18.56 13.80 6.65
CA PHE A 162 -19.83 14.37 6.24
C PHE A 162 -21.01 13.53 6.72
N ARG A 163 -22.14 14.18 7.04
CA ARG A 163 -23.35 13.46 7.43
C ARG A 163 -23.82 12.57 6.27
N GLY A 164 -23.95 11.27 6.52
CA GLY A 164 -24.36 10.30 5.51
C GLY A 164 -23.30 10.06 4.45
N GLU A 165 -22.02 10.22 4.80
CA GLU A 165 -20.92 9.89 3.91
C GLU A 165 -21.02 8.42 3.49
N LYS A 166 -20.87 8.18 2.19
CA LYS A 166 -20.87 6.84 1.60
C LYS A 166 -19.49 6.43 1.11
N ARG A 167 -18.57 7.40 0.99
CA ARG A 167 -17.22 7.21 0.48
C ARG A 167 -16.28 6.88 1.62
N LYS A 168 -15.43 5.91 1.36
CA LYS A 168 -14.31 5.55 2.21
C LYS A 168 -13.24 6.63 2.13
N ASN A 169 -12.79 6.93 0.91
CA ASN A 169 -11.81 7.95 0.61
C ASN A 169 -12.02 8.57 -0.78
N ALA A 170 -11.29 9.65 -1.01
CA ALA A 170 -11.10 10.25 -2.32
C ALA A 170 -9.61 10.28 -2.65
N PHE A 171 -9.24 9.73 -3.80
CA PHE A 171 -7.88 9.74 -4.33
C PHE A 171 -7.82 10.58 -5.61
N GLY A 172 -6.78 11.38 -5.75
CA GLY A 172 -6.57 12.19 -6.94
C GLY A 172 -5.10 12.22 -7.36
N VAL A 173 -4.90 12.35 -8.67
CA VAL A 173 -3.58 12.43 -9.31
C VAL A 173 -3.58 13.60 -10.28
N GLU A 174 -2.52 14.39 -10.30
CA GLU A 174 -2.23 15.38 -11.32
C GLU A 174 -0.89 15.03 -11.97
N VAL A 175 -0.86 14.95 -13.30
CA VAL A 175 0.35 14.71 -14.08
C VAL A 175 0.98 16.05 -14.48
N THR A 176 2.25 16.27 -14.16
CA THR A 176 3.00 17.49 -14.49
C THR A 176 4.08 17.27 -15.56
N ALA A 177 4.49 16.02 -15.80
CA ALA A 177 5.37 15.60 -16.88
C ALA A 177 5.02 14.18 -17.35
N PRO A 178 5.30 13.81 -18.62
CA PRO A 178 5.95 14.60 -19.66
C PRO A 178 5.00 15.62 -20.31
N PHE A 179 5.48 16.39 -21.31
CA PHE A 179 4.74 17.52 -21.89
C PHE A 179 3.39 17.12 -22.51
N ASP A 180 3.36 15.97 -23.17
CA ASP A 180 2.20 15.35 -23.82
C ASP A 180 1.15 14.85 -22.83
N ALA A 181 1.55 14.41 -21.64
CA ALA A 181 0.64 13.97 -20.58
C ALA A 181 0.31 15.07 -19.54
N ARG A 182 1.03 16.20 -19.57
CA ARG A 182 0.88 17.28 -18.58
C ARG A 182 -0.57 17.77 -18.52
N GLY A 183 -1.09 17.87 -17.31
CA GLY A 183 -2.43 18.33 -17.00
C GLY A 183 -3.49 17.22 -17.03
N ILE A 184 -3.12 15.97 -17.33
CA ILE A 184 -4.00 14.84 -17.05
C ILE A 184 -4.26 14.81 -15.55
N MET A 185 -5.54 14.72 -15.18
CA MET A 185 -5.95 14.61 -13.79
C MET A 185 -6.87 13.42 -13.62
N LEU A 186 -6.70 12.67 -12.55
CA LEU A 186 -7.53 11.55 -12.17
C LEU A 186 -8.17 11.82 -10.81
N MET A 187 -9.40 11.38 -10.64
CA MET A 187 -10.12 11.39 -9.37
C MET A 187 -10.89 10.09 -9.20
N THR A 188 -10.71 9.44 -8.06
CA THR A 188 -11.34 8.18 -7.69
C THR A 188 -12.05 8.33 -6.35
N TYR A 189 -13.27 7.82 -6.27
CA TYR A 189 -13.97 7.59 -5.00
C TYR A 189 -14.09 6.10 -4.73
N ARG A 190 -13.56 5.69 -3.57
CA ARG A 190 -13.88 4.39 -2.96
C ARG A 190 -15.07 4.54 -2.04
N TYR A 191 -15.96 3.54 -2.02
CA TYR A 191 -17.19 3.55 -1.24
C TYR A 191 -17.09 2.60 -0.05
N LYS A 192 -17.77 2.88 1.07
CA LYS A 192 -17.88 1.92 2.19
C LYS A 192 -18.55 0.61 1.76
N ASP A 193 -19.44 0.69 0.77
CA ASP A 193 -20.03 -0.48 0.13
C ASP A 193 -19.00 -1.35 -0.63
N SER A 194 -17.72 -0.93 -0.75
CA SER A 194 -16.65 -1.82 -1.24
C SER A 194 -16.36 -2.98 -0.29
N ASP A 195 -16.76 -2.84 0.98
CA ASP A 195 -16.41 -3.81 2.02
C ASP A 195 -17.48 -4.89 2.21
N LYS A 196 -18.58 -4.78 1.45
CA LYS A 196 -19.68 -5.75 1.39
C LYS A 196 -19.31 -6.98 0.54
N PRO A 197 -20.03 -8.12 0.70
CA PRO A 197 -19.84 -9.30 -0.15
C PRO A 197 -19.87 -8.96 -1.64
N GLU A 198 -19.17 -9.75 -2.47
CA GLU A 198 -18.92 -9.48 -3.90
C GLU A 198 -20.21 -9.12 -4.65
N ALA A 199 -21.30 -9.84 -4.37
CA ALA A 199 -22.61 -9.62 -4.98
C ALA A 199 -23.22 -8.22 -4.72
N GLU A 200 -22.82 -7.56 -3.63
CA GLU A 200 -23.27 -6.23 -3.22
C GLU A 200 -22.15 -5.18 -3.25
N THR A 201 -20.92 -5.60 -3.50
CA THR A 201 -19.73 -4.75 -3.50
C THR A 201 -19.89 -3.61 -4.50
N LYS A 202 -19.71 -2.38 -4.03
CA LYS A 202 -19.62 -1.24 -4.91
C LYS A 202 -18.18 -1.00 -5.36
N ASN A 203 -17.97 -1.08 -6.67
CA ASN A 203 -16.74 -0.65 -7.30
C ASN A 203 -16.49 0.86 -7.23
N ASP A 204 -15.22 1.24 -7.36
CA ASP A 204 -14.81 2.63 -7.39
C ASP A 204 -15.39 3.41 -8.57
N ASP A 205 -15.69 4.69 -8.32
CA ASP A 205 -16.03 5.64 -9.38
C ASP A 205 -14.81 6.48 -9.72
N THR A 206 -14.29 6.35 -10.95
CA THR A 206 -13.08 7.04 -11.40
C THR A 206 -13.36 7.92 -12.62
N TRP A 207 -12.80 9.14 -12.60
CA TRP A 207 -12.84 10.09 -13.70
C TRP A 207 -11.45 10.54 -14.08
N VAL A 208 -11.22 10.69 -15.38
CA VAL A 208 -10.00 11.29 -15.94
C VAL A 208 -10.35 12.54 -16.73
N TYR A 209 -9.65 13.63 -16.45
CA TYR A 209 -9.61 14.80 -17.30
C TYR A 209 -8.45 14.68 -18.28
N VAL A 210 -8.75 14.80 -19.57
CA VAL A 210 -7.75 14.73 -20.65
C VAL A 210 -7.63 16.10 -21.31
N PRO A 211 -6.50 16.82 -21.14
CA PRO A 211 -6.34 18.20 -21.62
C PRO A 211 -6.53 18.37 -23.12
N THR A 212 -6.04 17.42 -23.93
CA THR A 212 -6.16 17.45 -25.40
C THR A 212 -7.61 17.40 -25.86
N LEU A 213 -8.48 16.75 -25.08
CA LEU A 213 -9.92 16.67 -25.34
C LEU A 213 -10.72 17.75 -24.60
N ARG A 214 -10.12 18.40 -23.59
CA ARG A 214 -10.77 19.32 -22.64
C ARG A 214 -12.05 18.72 -22.05
N ARG A 215 -12.03 17.44 -21.73
CA ARG A 215 -13.19 16.68 -21.26
C ARG A 215 -12.83 15.78 -20.10
N VAL A 216 -13.80 15.62 -19.22
CA VAL A 216 -13.80 14.59 -18.18
C VAL A 216 -14.49 13.35 -18.74
N ARG A 217 -13.87 12.18 -18.58
CA ARG A 217 -14.43 10.88 -18.92
C ARG A 217 -14.47 10.01 -17.67
N ARG A 218 -15.57 9.30 -17.47
CA ARG A 218 -15.63 8.23 -16.47
C ARG A 218 -14.90 7.01 -17.04
N ILE A 219 -14.00 6.44 -16.25
CA ILE A 219 -13.34 5.16 -16.55
C ILE A 219 -14.19 4.07 -15.91
N SER A 220 -14.37 2.94 -16.61
CA SER A 220 -15.11 1.81 -16.05
C SER A 220 -14.34 1.20 -14.90
N SER A 221 -15.03 0.83 -13.83
CA SER A 221 -14.43 0.12 -12.70
C SER A 221 -13.82 -1.23 -13.10
N ALA A 222 -14.35 -1.87 -14.14
CA ALA A 222 -13.81 -3.13 -14.67
C ALA A 222 -12.40 -2.97 -15.28
N GLN A 223 -11.92 -1.75 -15.46
CA GLN A 223 -10.60 -1.45 -16.02
C GLN A 223 -9.56 -1.13 -14.94
N ARG A 224 -9.87 -1.36 -13.65
CA ARG A 224 -8.91 -1.12 -12.56
C ARG A 224 -7.71 -2.06 -12.63
N THR A 225 -7.92 -3.27 -13.11
CA THR A 225 -6.90 -4.29 -13.39
C THR A 225 -6.31 -4.14 -14.79
N ASP A 226 -6.71 -3.13 -15.58
CA ASP A 226 -6.07 -2.84 -16.87
C ASP A 226 -4.75 -2.11 -16.62
N ALA A 227 -3.79 -2.36 -17.51
CA ALA A 227 -2.53 -1.66 -17.61
C ALA A 227 -2.71 -0.13 -17.67
N VAL A 228 -2.07 0.58 -16.74
CA VAL A 228 -2.02 2.04 -16.74
C VAL A 228 -0.96 2.49 -17.74
N SER A 229 -1.36 3.30 -18.73
CA SER A 229 -0.44 3.96 -19.66
C SER A 229 0.56 3.03 -20.37
N GLY A 230 0.16 1.80 -20.70
CA GLY A 230 1.02 0.83 -21.39
C GLY A 230 2.07 0.14 -20.52
N THR A 231 1.97 0.29 -19.20
CA THR A 231 2.82 -0.42 -18.23
C THR A 231 2.22 -1.76 -17.83
N ASP A 232 2.98 -2.59 -17.11
CA ASP A 232 2.43 -3.78 -16.43
C ASP A 232 1.77 -3.41 -15.07
N PHE A 233 1.69 -2.12 -14.71
CA PHE A 233 1.12 -1.62 -13.46
C PHE A 233 -0.38 -1.33 -13.60
N THR A 234 -1.15 -1.72 -12.59
CA THR A 234 -2.60 -1.53 -12.48
C THR A 234 -2.95 -0.60 -11.32
N PHE A 235 -4.20 -0.12 -11.24
CA PHE A 235 -4.61 0.70 -10.11
C PHE A 235 -4.70 -0.07 -8.80
N ASP A 236 -4.80 -1.40 -8.85
CA ASP A 236 -4.85 -2.26 -7.68
C ASP A 236 -3.45 -2.53 -7.10
N ASP A 237 -2.39 -2.26 -7.86
CA ASP A 237 -1.01 -2.40 -7.36
C ASP A 237 -0.62 -1.24 -6.43
N LEU A 238 -1.35 -0.12 -6.46
CA LEU A 238 -1.05 1.06 -5.64
C LEU A 238 -1.01 0.73 -4.14
N ARG A 239 0.04 1.18 -3.46
CA ARG A 239 0.31 0.94 -2.04
C ARG A 239 0.27 -0.54 -1.68
N SER A 240 0.87 -1.37 -2.50
CA SER A 240 1.08 -2.83 -2.42
C SER A 240 -0.18 -3.62 -2.69
N PHE A 241 -1.31 -3.05 -2.30
CA PHE A 241 -2.63 -3.50 -2.65
C PHE A 241 -3.63 -2.35 -2.45
N SER A 242 -4.35 -2.02 -3.52
CA SER A 242 -5.51 -1.13 -3.52
C SER A 242 -6.71 -1.82 -4.18
N GLY A 243 -6.70 -3.14 -4.31
CA GLY A 243 -7.88 -3.89 -4.74
C GLY A 243 -9.05 -3.78 -3.75
N ILE A 244 -10.20 -4.30 -4.16
CA ILE A 244 -11.39 -4.38 -3.31
C ILE A 244 -11.41 -5.74 -2.64
N VAL A 245 -11.19 -5.77 -1.32
CA VAL A 245 -10.90 -7.01 -0.56
C VAL A 245 -11.88 -8.17 -0.85
N PRO A 246 -13.21 -7.99 -0.88
CA PRO A 246 -14.16 -9.07 -1.18
C PRO A 246 -14.10 -9.66 -2.59
N GLN A 247 -13.37 -9.04 -3.53
CA GLN A 247 -13.19 -9.55 -4.91
C GLN A 247 -12.00 -10.51 -5.04
N TYR A 248 -11.32 -10.81 -3.92
CA TYR A 248 -10.14 -11.64 -3.87
C TYR A 248 -10.31 -12.75 -2.84
N GLU A 249 -9.65 -13.88 -3.08
CA GLU A 249 -9.51 -14.96 -2.10
C GLU A 249 -8.21 -14.77 -1.32
N TRP A 250 -8.29 -14.95 0.01
CA TRP A 250 -7.19 -14.66 0.91
C TRP A 250 -6.80 -15.90 1.71
N GLU A 251 -5.55 -16.32 1.55
CA GLU A 251 -4.96 -17.41 2.31
C GLU A 251 -3.72 -16.89 3.04
N CYS A 252 -3.62 -17.14 4.35
CA CYS A 252 -2.37 -16.89 5.04
C CYS A 252 -1.46 -18.12 4.91
N LEU A 253 -0.38 -17.98 4.13
CA LEU A 253 0.57 -19.07 3.91
C LEU A 253 1.53 -19.30 5.09
N GLY A 254 1.67 -18.29 5.95
CA GLY A 254 2.51 -18.35 7.14
C GLY A 254 3.07 -16.98 7.52
N GLU A 255 3.96 -17.01 8.50
CA GLU A 255 4.62 -15.83 9.05
C GLU A 255 6.14 -15.96 8.93
N MET A 256 6.79 -14.85 8.62
CA MET A 256 8.23 -14.74 8.62
C MET A 256 8.67 -13.36 9.09
N ASP A 257 9.80 -13.32 9.78
CA ASP A 257 10.49 -12.06 10.04
C ASP A 257 11.13 -11.58 8.74
N ILE A 258 10.91 -10.32 8.38
CA ILE A 258 11.51 -9.71 7.19
C ILE A 258 12.52 -8.63 7.56
N LEU A 259 13.62 -8.56 6.81
CA LEU A 259 14.50 -7.39 6.84
C LEU A 259 13.94 -6.33 5.89
N ALA A 260 13.44 -5.24 6.46
CA ALA A 260 12.92 -4.12 5.70
C ALA A 260 13.88 -2.92 5.73
N PRO A 261 14.16 -2.27 4.58
CA PRO A 261 14.93 -1.04 4.55
C PRO A 261 14.11 0.10 5.18
N MET A 262 14.41 0.41 6.44
CA MET A 262 13.73 1.43 7.22
C MET A 262 14.70 2.57 7.53
N ASN A 263 14.26 3.83 7.40
CA ASN A 263 15.10 5.02 7.64
C ASN A 263 16.36 5.16 6.75
N SER A 264 16.25 4.95 5.43
CA SER A 264 17.38 5.20 4.53
C SER A 264 17.96 6.61 4.71
N LYS A 265 19.25 6.69 5.07
CA LYS A 265 20.01 7.95 5.19
C LYS A 265 20.42 8.51 3.82
N VAL A 266 20.36 7.67 2.79
CA VAL A 266 20.71 8.02 1.41
C VAL A 266 19.42 8.26 0.63
N LYS A 267 19.43 9.22 -0.29
CA LYS A 267 18.32 9.36 -1.25
C LYS A 267 18.20 8.05 -2.03
N ALA A 268 17.07 7.36 -1.85
CA ALA A 268 16.62 6.35 -2.79
C ALA A 268 16.13 7.06 -4.07
N TYR A 269 16.14 6.34 -5.18
CA TYR A 269 15.90 6.80 -6.55
C TYR A 269 14.83 7.89 -6.73
N PRO A 270 14.97 8.75 -7.76
CA PRO A 270 16.04 8.73 -8.77
C PRO A 270 17.32 9.46 -8.35
N TYR A 271 18.50 8.90 -8.70
CA TYR A 271 19.79 9.58 -8.48
C TYR A 271 20.01 10.71 -9.49
N SER A 272 19.59 10.48 -10.72
CA SER A 272 19.47 11.47 -11.78
C SER A 272 18.22 11.16 -12.60
N ARG A 273 17.73 12.12 -13.39
CA ARG A 273 16.54 11.95 -14.25
C ARG A 273 16.63 10.76 -15.21
N ASP A 274 17.84 10.38 -15.58
CA ASP A 274 18.12 9.31 -16.54
C ASP A 274 18.67 8.04 -15.86
N HIS A 275 18.76 8.04 -14.52
CA HIS A 275 19.20 6.92 -13.69
C HIS A 275 18.20 6.72 -12.55
N ASN A 276 17.06 6.14 -12.92
CA ASN A 276 15.92 5.90 -12.02
C ASN A 276 15.81 4.43 -11.60
N PHE A 277 16.80 3.61 -11.96
CA PHE A 277 16.88 2.18 -11.67
C PHE A 277 18.24 1.85 -11.06
N GLY A 278 18.27 0.88 -10.16
CA GLY A 278 19.49 0.31 -9.63
C GLY A 278 19.23 -0.44 -8.31
N PRO A 279 20.28 -0.90 -7.63
CA PRO A 279 20.18 -2.00 -6.67
C PRO A 279 19.41 -1.72 -5.36
N TYR A 280 19.03 -0.47 -5.07
CA TYR A 280 18.43 -0.09 -3.78
C TYR A 280 16.92 0.21 -3.77
N GLY A 281 16.17 -0.21 -4.78
CA GLY A 281 14.75 0.13 -4.89
C GLY A 281 13.82 -1.06 -4.73
N LEU A 282 13.19 -1.22 -3.56
CA LEU A 282 11.85 -1.82 -3.52
C LEU A 282 10.91 -0.81 -4.19
N SER A 283 10.50 -1.07 -5.44
CA SER A 283 9.27 -0.51 -5.96
C SER A 283 8.13 -1.26 -5.27
N TYR A 284 7.81 -0.89 -4.03
CA TYR A 284 6.45 -1.08 -3.57
C TYR A 284 5.59 -0.18 -4.45
N ALA A 285 5.05 -0.80 -5.50
CA ALA A 285 3.79 -0.38 -6.08
C ALA A 285 2.83 -0.03 -4.94
#